data_AF-A0A3D5BV13-F1
#
_entry.id   AF-A0A3D5BV13-F1
#
_cell.length_a   1.000
_cell.length_b   1.000
_cell.length_c   1.000
_cell.angle_alpha   90.00
_cell.angle_beta   90.00
_cell.angle_gamma   90.00
#
_symmetry.space_group_name_H-M   'P 1'
#
loop_
_entity.id
_entity.type
_entity.pdbx_description
1 polymer ?
#
loop_
_entity_poly.entity_id
_entity_poly.type
_entity_poly.pdbx_seq_one_letter_code
_entity_poly.pdbx_strand_id
1 'polypeptide(L)' 'ETSREVAHPAETWAGAEMILTLGGDGTLLAVARAVQDLGIPILGLNLGKVGFLTEMSPADWRESLTTILRGEYDM' A
#
# COMPACT_ATOMS: atom_id res chain seq x y z
N GLU A 1 -10.78 -16.21 12.35
CA GLU A 1 -10.64 -14.97 13.13
C GLU A 1 -10.94 -13.79 12.22
N THR A 2 -12.00 -13.05 12.51
CA THR A 2 -12.49 -11.94 11.70
C THR A 2 -11.59 -10.73 11.92
N SER A 3 -10.67 -10.49 10.98
CA SER A 3 -9.91 -9.25 10.90
C SER A 3 -10.90 -8.10 10.79
N ARG A 4 -11.01 -7.31 11.85
CA ARG A 4 -11.98 -6.23 11.97
C ARG A 4 -11.49 -5.09 11.08
N GLU A 5 -12.21 -4.80 10.00
CA GLU A 5 -11.94 -3.64 9.14
C GLU A 5 -12.13 -2.38 10.00
N VAL A 6 -11.02 -1.74 10.37
CA VAL A 6 -11.06 -0.47 11.08
C VAL A 6 -11.27 0.60 10.02
N ALA A 7 -12.52 1.07 9.91
CA ALA A 7 -12.82 2.24 9.09
C ALA A 7 -12.06 3.44 9.66
N HIS A 8 -11.05 3.91 8.93
CA HIS A 8 -10.31 5.11 9.27
C HIS A 8 -11.08 6.32 8.71
N PRO A 9 -11.47 7.31 9.54
CA PRO A 9 -12.06 8.55 9.06
C PRO A 9 -11.21 9.19 7.96
N ALA A 10 -11.81 9.87 6.98
CA ALA A 10 -11.08 10.53 5.88
C ALA A 10 -9.96 11.47 6.40
N GLU A 11 -10.23 12.12 7.53
CA GLU A 11 -9.30 12.99 8.28
C GLU A 11 -7.98 12.28 8.65
N THR A 12 -8.01 10.96 8.83
CA THR A 12 -6.83 10.13 9.15
C THR A 12 -5.78 10.19 8.05
N TRP A 13 -6.22 10.41 6.81
CA TRP A 13 -5.37 10.43 5.62
C TRP A 13 -4.98 11.84 5.21
N ALA A 14 -5.42 12.86 5.96
CA ALA A 14 -5.14 14.25 5.63
C ALA A 14 -3.62 14.53 5.67
N GLY A 15 -3.08 15.02 4.55
CA GLY A 15 -1.65 15.31 4.40
C GLY A 15 -0.79 14.09 4.05
N ALA A 16 -1.37 12.90 3.85
CA ALA A 16 -0.63 11.77 3.32
C ALA A 16 -0.34 11.94 1.83
N GLU A 17 0.93 11.83 1.44
CA GLU A 17 1.38 11.91 0.05
C GLU A 17 1.43 10.52 -0.62
N MET A 18 1.43 9.45 0.19
CA MET A 18 1.47 8.05 -0.25
C MET A 18 0.95 7.13 0.85
N ILE A 19 0.34 6.02 0.47
CA ILE A 19 -0.07 4.95 1.39
C ILE A 19 0.74 3.69 1.11
N LEU A 20 1.45 3.18 2.11
CA LEU A 20 2.12 1.88 2.05
C LEU A 20 1.24 0.82 2.75
N THR A 21 0.89 -0.23 2.01
CA THR A 21 0.14 -1.37 2.54
C THR A 21 1.07 -2.56 2.76
N LEU A 22 0.93 -3.20 3.92
CA LEU A 22 1.69 -4.40 4.29
C LEU A 22 0.73 -5.59 4.31
N GLY A 23 0.82 -6.48 3.32
CA GLY A 23 -0.10 -7.61 3.18
C GLY A 23 -0.23 -8.08 1.74
N GLY A 24 -1.24 -8.91 1.47
CA GLY A 24 -1.54 -9.38 0.11
C GLY A 24 -2.51 -8.46 -0.63
N ASP A 25 -2.95 -8.92 -1.79
CA ASP A 25 -3.88 -8.21 -2.68
C ASP A 25 -5.20 -7.82 -1.97
N GLY A 26 -5.68 -8.65 -1.03
CA GLY A 26 -6.87 -8.34 -0.23
C GLY A 26 -6.70 -7.09 0.65
N THR A 27 -5.50 -6.88 1.21
CA THR A 27 -5.17 -5.68 1.99
C THR A 27 -5.10 -4.46 1.08
N LEU A 28 -4.40 -4.59 -0.06
CA LEU A 28 -4.27 -3.51 -1.05
C LEU A 28 -5.66 -3.05 -1.53
N LEU A 29 -6.52 -3.99 -1.91
CA LEU A 29 -7.87 -3.68 -2.40
C LEU A 29 -8.78 -3.10 -1.31
N ALA A 30 -8.65 -3.54 -0.06
CA ALA A 30 -9.41 -2.96 1.05
C ALA A 30 -9.04 -1.49 1.27
N VAL A 31 -7.73 -1.18 1.28
CA VAL A 31 -7.24 0.19 1.40
C VAL A 31 -7.63 1.02 0.18
N ALA A 32 -7.47 0.50 -1.03
CA ALA A 32 -7.84 1.19 -2.27
C ALA A 32 -9.32 1.62 -2.26
N ARG A 33 -10.23 0.76 -1.80
CA ARG A 33 -11.65 1.13 -1.64
C ARG A 33 -11.88 2.21 -0.58
N ALA A 34 -11.10 2.21 0.49
CA ALA A 34 -11.24 3.19 1.58
C ALA A 34 -10.74 4.59 1.20
N VAL A 35 -9.79 4.69 0.27
CA VAL A 35 -9.11 5.96 -0.07
C VAL A 35 -9.27 6.37 -1.53
N GLN A 36 -10.11 5.67 -2.31
CA GLN A 36 -10.31 5.90 -3.75
C GLN A 36 -10.61 7.37 -4.09
N ASP A 37 -11.35 8.07 -3.23
CA ASP A 37 -11.78 9.45 -3.47
C ASP A 37 -10.70 10.49 -3.12
N LEU A 38 -9.57 10.05 -2.54
CA LEU A 38 -8.49 10.93 -2.11
C LEU A 38 -7.38 11.09 -3.16
N GLY A 39 -7.32 10.21 -4.17
CA GLY A 39 -6.29 10.27 -5.22
C GLY A 39 -4.86 10.02 -4.73
N ILE A 40 -4.69 9.49 -3.52
CA ILE A 40 -3.38 9.24 -2.91
C ILE A 40 -2.80 7.94 -3.51
N PRO A 41 -1.55 7.94 -4.02
CA PRO A 41 -0.93 6.75 -4.56
C PRO A 41 -0.75 5.67 -3.48
N ILE A 42 -1.01 4.41 -3.86
CA ILE A 42 -0.96 3.25 -2.96
C ILE A 42 0.15 2.30 -3.41
N LEU A 43 1.02 1.94 -2.48
CA LEU A 43 2.10 0.99 -2.69
C LEU A 43 1.84 -0.30 -1.90
N GLY A 44 1.93 -1.45 -2.55
CA GLY A 44 1.69 -2.76 -1.95
C GLY A 44 2.96 -3.55 -1.69
N LEU A 45 3.25 -3.85 -0.42
CA LEU A 45 4.36 -4.71 -0.01
C LEU A 45 3.82 -6.06 0.45
N ASN A 46 4.15 -7.11 -0.32
CA ASN A 46 3.76 -8.47 0.01
C ASN A 46 4.69 -9.07 1.06
N LEU A 47 4.17 -9.30 2.27
CA LEU A 47 4.94 -9.93 3.35
C LEU A 47 4.95 -11.47 3.29
N GLY A 48 4.39 -12.08 2.24
CA GLY A 48 4.15 -13.53 2.14
C GLY A 48 4.40 -14.13 0.76
N LYS A 49 3.45 -14.94 0.26
CA LYS A 49 3.52 -15.58 -1.06
C LYS A 49 3.22 -14.56 -2.17
N VAL A 50 3.87 -14.73 -3.33
CA VAL A 50 3.66 -13.94 -4.56
C VAL A 50 2.16 -13.68 -4.78
N GLY A 51 1.76 -12.41 -4.66
CA GLY A 51 0.44 -11.89 -5.02
C GLY A 51 0.48 -11.31 -6.42
N PHE A 52 -0.67 -11.08 -7.04
CA PHE A 52 -0.73 -10.56 -8.41
C PHE A 52 -0.55 -9.04 -8.46
N LEU A 53 -0.89 -8.33 -7.37
CA LEU A 53 -0.91 -6.86 -7.31
C LEU A 53 0.13 -6.26 -6.36
N THR A 54 0.89 -7.11 -5.66
CA THR A 54 1.82 -6.69 -4.61
C THR A 54 3.25 -7.01 -5.06
N GLU A 55 3.98 -5.97 -5.46
CA GLU A 55 5.21 -6.07 -6.26
C GLU A 55 6.48 -6.29 -5.42
N MET A 56 6.48 -5.92 -4.14
CA MET A 56 7.70 -5.98 -3.32
C MET A 56 7.79 -7.25 -2.47
N SER A 57 8.90 -7.96 -2.65
CA SER A 57 9.36 -9.04 -1.77
C SER A 57 9.88 -8.48 -0.43
N PRO A 58 9.75 -9.22 0.69
CA PRO A 58 10.33 -8.85 1.98
C PRO A 58 11.87 -8.75 1.97
N ALA A 59 12.54 -9.32 0.96
CA ALA A 59 13.99 -9.24 0.83
C ALA A 59 14.45 -7.85 0.33
N ASP A 60 13.69 -7.25 -0.60
CA ASP A 60 14.16 -6.13 -1.41
C ASP A 60 13.35 -4.84 -1.17
N TRP A 61 12.33 -4.88 -0.32
CA TRP A 61 11.42 -3.75 -0.09
C TRP A 61 12.12 -2.44 0.30
N ARG A 62 13.27 -2.52 0.98
CA ARG A 62 14.01 -1.31 1.38
C ARG A 62 14.58 -0.57 0.18
N GLU A 63 15.12 -1.32 -0.78
CA GLU A 63 15.69 -0.75 -1.99
C GLU A 63 14.56 -0.20 -2.87
N SER A 64 13.52 -0.99 -3.12
CA SER A 64 12.37 -0.54 -3.91
C SER A 64 11.65 0.66 -3.29
N LEU A 65 11.45 0.69 -1.97
CA LEU A 65 10.89 1.86 -1.29
C LEU A 65 11.81 3.08 -1.42
N THR A 66 13.13 2.89 -1.34
CA THR A 66 14.10 3.99 -1.53
C THR A 66 14.02 4.57 -2.92
N THR A 67 13.92 3.73 -3.96
CA THR A 67 13.75 4.15 -5.36
C THR A 67 12.46 4.96 -5.55
N ILE A 68 11.35 4.47 -4.98
CA ILE A 68 10.06 5.17 -5.06
C ILE A 68 10.10 6.52 -4.35
N LEU A 69 10.65 6.58 -3.13
CA LEU A 69 10.79 7.83 -2.37
C LEU A 69 11.74 8.83 -3.05
N ARG A 70 12.66 8.36 -3.91
CA ARG A 70 13.51 9.21 -4.75
C ARG A 70 12.83 9.69 -6.03
N GLY A 71 11.64 9.19 -6.35
CA GLY A 71 10.96 9.44 -7.61
C GLY A 71 11.59 8.73 -8.80
N GLU A 72 12.40 7.69 -8.54
CA GLU A 72 13.17 6.95 -9.54
C GLU A 72 12.42 5.69 -10.01
N TYR A 73 11.10 5.75 -10.11
CA TYR A 73 10.26 4.64 -10.62
C TYR A 73 9.68 5.02 -11.99
N ASP A 74 9.69 4.07 -12.92
CA ASP A 74 9.05 4.22 -14.22
C ASP A 74 7.58 3.78 -14.11
N MET A 75 6.67 4.51 -14.74
CA MET A 75 5.21 4.27 -14.66
C MET A 75 4.71 3.48 -15.86
#